data_AF-A0A959TMG0-F1
#
_entry.id   AF-A0A959TMG0-F1
#
_cell.length_a   1.000
_cell.length_b   1.000
_cell.length_c   1.000
_cell.angle_alpha   90.00
_cell.angle_beta   90.00
_cell.angle_gamma   90.00
#
_symmetry.space_group_name_H-M   'P 1'
#
loop_
_entity.id
_entity.type
_entity.pdbx_description
1 polymer ?
#
loop_
_entity_poly.entity_id
_entity_poly.type
_entity_poly.pdbx_seq_one_letter_code
_entity_poly.pdbx_strand_id
1 'polypeptide(L)'
;MAIITLTSDMGLRDHYVAVVKGAIISQLPEARIVDISHGIMPFDNAQAAFVLRNAYPAFPRGTVHLIGVNPEVSADTPHLVVRHDGHYFIGADNGIFWLLFDGKPQEAFELTMKLDTDNLTFPTRDVFVPAACHIARGGTPDVIGRKTVTIREQIGFRPAADGNTIRGAVLYVDGYGNVVTNIRRDLFQEVGRGRTFTISFGPHRHDIKTLAKT
;
A
#
# COMPACT_ATOMS: atom_id res chain seq x y z
N MET A 1 14.14 1.16 -18.01
CA MET A 1 13.17 0.06 -18.21
C MET A 1 11.99 0.31 -17.29
N ALA A 2 10.78 0.38 -17.83
CA ALA A 2 9.56 0.64 -17.06
C ALA A 2 9.17 -0.57 -16.22
N ILE A 3 9.01 -0.41 -14.90
CA ILE A 3 8.48 -1.44 -14.00
C ILE A 3 7.18 -0.92 -13.42
N ILE A 4 6.11 -1.70 -13.57
CA ILE A 4 4.80 -1.44 -12.98
C ILE A 4 4.48 -2.61 -12.05
N THR A 5 4.29 -2.34 -10.76
CA THR A 5 3.92 -3.37 -9.80
C THR A 5 2.43 -3.34 -9.49
N LEU A 6 1.82 -4.48 -9.20
CA LEU A 6 0.40 -4.56 -8.86
C LEU A 6 0.19 -5.05 -7.42
N THR A 7 -0.58 -4.28 -6.64
CA THR A 7 -1.13 -4.70 -5.34
C THR A 7 -2.64 -4.56 -5.37
N SER A 8 -3.41 -5.61 -5.09
CA SER A 8 -4.88 -5.55 -5.14
C SER A 8 -5.58 -6.56 -4.23
N ASP A 9 -6.88 -6.36 -4.03
CA ASP A 9 -7.82 -7.26 -3.36
C ASP A 9 -8.73 -8.05 -4.35
N MET A 10 -8.42 -7.98 -5.65
CA MET A 10 -9.17 -8.65 -6.73
C MET A 10 -9.09 -10.19 -6.72
N GLY A 11 -8.13 -10.77 -6.00
CA GLY A 11 -7.84 -12.21 -6.07
C GLY A 11 -7.25 -12.65 -7.41
N LEU A 12 -6.95 -13.95 -7.51
CA LEU A 12 -6.48 -14.61 -8.74
C LEU A 12 -7.50 -15.62 -9.31
N ARG A 13 -8.67 -15.73 -8.70
CA ARG A 13 -9.72 -16.66 -9.15
C ARG A 13 -10.43 -16.15 -10.40
N ASP A 14 -10.69 -14.85 -10.44
CA ASP A 14 -11.46 -14.19 -11.48
C ASP A 14 -10.55 -13.40 -12.44
N HIS A 15 -11.12 -12.89 -13.53
CA HIS A 15 -10.39 -12.33 -14.67
C HIS A 15 -9.79 -10.93 -14.47
N TYR A 16 -10.10 -10.25 -13.35
CA TYR A 16 -9.81 -8.82 -13.16
C TYR A 16 -8.32 -8.47 -13.28
N VAL A 17 -7.44 -9.26 -12.66
CA VAL A 17 -5.98 -9.05 -12.74
C VAL A 17 -5.47 -9.19 -14.17
N ALA A 18 -5.97 -10.18 -14.92
CA ALA A 18 -5.59 -10.38 -16.31
C ALA A 18 -6.01 -9.19 -17.19
N VAL A 19 -7.18 -8.61 -16.92
CA VAL A 19 -7.66 -7.41 -17.62
C VAL A 19 -6.77 -6.20 -17.34
N VAL A 20 -6.37 -5.97 -16.09
CA VAL A 20 -5.44 -4.88 -15.73
C VAL A 20 -4.10 -5.07 -16.44
N LYS A 21 -3.54 -6.28 -16.43
CA LYS A 21 -2.29 -6.59 -17.13
C LYS A 21 -2.42 -6.41 -18.64
N GLY A 22 -3.51 -6.88 -19.23
CA GLY A 22 -3.82 -6.71 -20.65
C GLY A 22 -3.89 -5.23 -21.04
N ALA A 23 -4.51 -4.39 -20.22
CA ALA A 23 -4.56 -2.94 -20.43
C ALA A 23 -3.15 -2.30 -20.37
N ILE A 24 -2.31 -2.72 -19.40
CA ILE A 24 -0.92 -2.24 -19.31
C ILE A 24 -0.14 -2.64 -20.56
N ILE A 25 -0.16 -3.92 -20.96
CA ILE A 25 0.59 -4.42 -22.12
C ILE A 25 0.11 -3.74 -23.41
N SER A 26 -1.20 -3.49 -23.54
CA SER A 26 -1.76 -2.83 -24.73
C SER A 26 -1.28 -1.39 -24.88
N GLN A 27 -1.08 -0.69 -23.77
CA GLN A 27 -0.57 0.69 -23.78
C GLN A 27 0.95 0.72 -23.82
N LEU A 28 1.62 -0.10 -23.01
CA LEU A 28 3.07 -0.11 -22.81
C LEU A 28 3.62 -1.54 -22.93
N PRO A 29 3.79 -2.07 -24.16
CA PRO A 29 4.19 -3.46 -24.40
C PRO A 29 5.52 -3.87 -23.74
N GLU A 30 6.44 -2.91 -23.56
CA GLU A 30 7.75 -3.10 -22.95
C GLU A 30 7.75 -3.00 -21.41
N ALA A 31 6.59 -2.76 -20.79
CA ALA A 31 6.47 -2.67 -19.34
C ALA A 31 6.75 -4.03 -18.69
N ARG A 32 7.65 -4.06 -17.71
CA ARG A 32 7.79 -5.21 -16.81
C ARG A 32 6.73 -5.13 -15.72
N ILE A 33 5.76 -6.02 -15.78
CA ILE A 33 4.71 -6.14 -14.77
C ILE A 33 5.17 -7.10 -13.66
N VAL A 34 5.07 -6.67 -12.41
CA VAL A 34 5.41 -7.51 -11.24
C VAL A 34 4.26 -7.49 -10.23
N ASP A 35 3.70 -8.65 -9.92
CA ASP A 35 2.69 -8.74 -8.88
C ASP A 35 3.36 -8.71 -7.51
N ILE A 36 2.96 -7.78 -6.65
CA ILE A 36 3.34 -7.79 -5.24
C ILE A 36 2.40 -8.71 -4.47
N SER A 37 1.09 -8.49 -4.62
CA SER A 37 0.07 -9.38 -4.08
C SER A 37 -1.29 -9.07 -4.70
N HIS A 38 -2.04 -10.12 -5.02
CA HIS A 38 -3.47 -10.03 -5.33
C HIS A 38 -4.35 -10.70 -4.26
N GLY A 39 -3.73 -11.13 -3.15
CA GLY A 39 -4.38 -11.80 -2.03
C GLY A 39 -4.66 -10.87 -0.85
N ILE A 40 -4.73 -9.56 -1.09
CA ILE A 40 -5.19 -8.62 -0.07
C ILE A 40 -6.67 -8.93 0.22
N MET A 41 -7.06 -8.88 1.50
CA MET A 41 -8.45 -9.00 1.91
C MET A 41 -9.26 -7.86 1.29
N PRO A 42 -10.49 -8.13 0.80
CA PRO A 42 -11.35 -7.11 0.23
C PRO A 42 -11.43 -5.88 1.13
N PHE A 43 -11.09 -4.72 0.54
CA PHE A 43 -11.13 -3.40 1.14
C PHE A 43 -10.13 -3.13 2.28
N ASP A 44 -9.15 -4.02 2.51
CA ASP A 44 -8.19 -3.87 3.61
C ASP A 44 -6.97 -3.00 3.22
N ASN A 45 -7.14 -1.69 3.39
CA ASN A 45 -6.09 -0.70 3.15
C ASN A 45 -4.87 -0.88 4.07
N ALA A 46 -5.07 -1.39 5.29
CA ALA A 46 -3.97 -1.56 6.25
C ALA A 46 -3.07 -2.73 5.86
N GLN A 47 -3.67 -3.85 5.46
CA GLN A 47 -2.94 -4.98 4.92
C GLN A 47 -2.22 -4.60 3.62
N ALA A 48 -2.90 -3.91 2.70
CA ALA A 48 -2.32 -3.45 1.44
C ALA A 48 -1.10 -2.56 1.69
N ALA A 49 -1.22 -1.56 2.57
CA ALA A 49 -0.13 -0.68 2.95
C ALA A 49 1.02 -1.47 3.60
N PHE A 50 0.73 -2.41 4.50
CA PHE A 50 1.74 -3.24 5.14
C PHE A 50 2.52 -4.08 4.12
N VAL A 51 1.83 -4.80 3.23
CA VAL A 51 2.46 -5.64 2.21
C VAL A 51 3.31 -4.78 1.27
N LEU A 52 2.75 -3.69 0.75
CA LEU A 52 3.45 -2.82 -0.19
C LEU A 52 4.65 -2.12 0.45
N ARG A 53 4.53 -1.64 1.70
CA ARG A 53 5.61 -0.99 2.46
C ARG A 53 6.85 -1.88 2.58
N ASN A 54 6.65 -3.18 2.77
CA ASN A 54 7.74 -4.14 2.91
C ASN A 54 8.31 -4.62 1.56
N ALA A 55 7.60 -4.39 0.46
CA ALA A 55 8.01 -4.83 -0.88
C ALA A 55 8.66 -3.71 -1.71
N TYR A 56 8.08 -2.50 -1.73
CA TYR A 56 8.50 -1.43 -2.65
C TYR A 56 9.99 -1.02 -2.52
N PRO A 57 10.64 -1.01 -1.33
CA PRO A 57 12.04 -0.60 -1.22
C PRO A 57 13.03 -1.52 -1.95
N ALA A 58 12.61 -2.75 -2.31
CA ALA A 58 13.42 -3.68 -3.09
C ALA A 58 13.37 -3.40 -4.61
N PHE A 59 12.48 -2.51 -5.06
CA PHE A 59 12.37 -2.12 -6.46
C PHE A 59 13.26 -0.92 -6.77
N PRO A 60 13.73 -0.75 -8.02
CA PRO A 60 14.53 0.42 -8.39
C PRO A 60 13.68 1.70 -8.38
N ARG A 61 14.35 2.84 -8.15
CA ARG A 61 13.75 4.18 -8.33
C ARG A 61 13.13 4.33 -9.71
N GLY A 62 12.02 5.06 -9.77
CA GLY A 62 11.18 5.24 -10.96
C GLY A 62 10.14 4.14 -11.16
N THR A 63 10.11 3.12 -10.30
CA THR A 63 9.05 2.09 -10.33
C THR A 63 7.69 2.71 -10.01
N VAL A 64 6.65 2.28 -10.75
CA VAL A 64 5.26 2.70 -10.54
C VAL A 64 4.49 1.58 -9.85
N HIS A 65 3.90 1.86 -8.70
CA HIS A 65 3.13 0.93 -7.90
C HIS A 65 1.63 1.22 -8.06
N LEU A 66 0.91 0.32 -8.74
CA LEU A 66 -0.54 0.37 -8.83
C LEU A 66 -1.18 -0.30 -7.62
N ILE A 67 -2.11 0.41 -6.98
CA ILE A 67 -2.84 -0.05 -5.82
C ILE A 67 -4.33 -0.12 -6.17
N GLY A 68 -4.77 -1.33 -6.53
CA GLY A 68 -6.18 -1.64 -6.80
C GLY A 68 -6.86 -2.25 -5.59
N VAL A 69 -6.87 -1.55 -4.45
CA VAL A 69 -7.55 -1.97 -3.20
C VAL A 69 -8.54 -0.87 -2.83
N ASN A 70 -9.83 -1.20 -2.72
CA ASN A 70 -10.90 -0.22 -2.52
C ASN A 70 -10.75 1.03 -3.43
N PRO A 71 -10.66 0.83 -4.77
CA PRO A 71 -10.22 1.86 -5.71
C PRO A 71 -11.32 2.87 -6.10
N GLU A 72 -12.51 2.78 -5.53
CA GLU A 72 -13.66 3.60 -5.86
C GLU A 72 -13.39 5.09 -5.59
N VAL A 73 -13.80 5.93 -6.55
CA VAL A 73 -13.71 7.38 -6.42
C VAL A 73 -14.92 7.94 -5.68
N SER A 74 -14.70 8.91 -4.82
CA SER A 74 -15.75 9.75 -4.25
C SER A 74 -15.22 11.18 -4.04
N ALA A 75 -16.10 12.11 -3.65
CA ALA A 75 -15.68 13.46 -3.30
C ALA A 75 -14.63 13.50 -2.17
N ASP A 76 -14.63 12.49 -1.29
CA ASP A 76 -13.71 12.36 -0.15
C ASP A 76 -12.55 11.37 -0.42
N THR A 77 -12.57 10.70 -1.57
CA THR A 77 -11.60 9.66 -1.96
C THR A 77 -11.14 9.90 -3.41
N PRO A 78 -10.42 11.00 -3.69
CA PRO A 78 -9.89 11.25 -5.03
C PRO A 78 -8.86 10.20 -5.42
N HIS A 79 -8.64 10.03 -6.73
CA HIS A 79 -7.53 9.24 -7.24
C HIS A 79 -6.25 10.07 -7.26
N LEU A 80 -5.16 9.53 -6.71
CA LEU A 80 -3.89 10.23 -6.59
C LEU A 80 -2.75 9.49 -7.28
N VAL A 81 -1.79 10.29 -7.76
CA VAL A 81 -0.40 9.88 -7.97
C VAL A 81 0.42 10.46 -6.84
N VAL A 82 1.12 9.63 -6.10
CA VAL A 82 1.98 10.03 -5.00
C VAL A 82 3.43 9.69 -5.33
N ARG A 83 4.34 10.66 -5.12
CA ARG A 83 5.78 10.48 -5.23
C ARG A 83 6.40 10.37 -3.84
N HIS A 84 7.11 9.27 -3.59
CA HIS A 84 7.81 9.02 -2.32
C HIS A 84 9.02 8.12 -2.55
N ASP A 85 10.15 8.43 -1.93
CA ASP A 85 11.43 7.70 -2.03
C ASP A 85 11.96 7.45 -3.45
N GLY A 86 11.53 8.27 -4.42
CA GLY A 86 11.86 8.11 -5.83
C GLY A 86 10.99 7.08 -6.57
N HIS A 87 9.90 6.63 -5.95
CA HIS A 87 8.87 5.76 -6.54
C HIS A 87 7.58 6.55 -6.79
N TYR A 88 6.70 5.98 -7.62
CA TYR A 88 5.35 6.49 -7.86
C TYR A 88 4.32 5.50 -7.35
N PHE A 89 3.27 5.98 -6.70
CA PHE A 89 2.18 5.18 -6.18
C PHE A 89 0.87 5.73 -6.73
N ILE A 90 0.00 4.87 -7.26
CA ILE A 90 -1.25 5.28 -7.88
C ILE A 90 -2.39 4.46 -7.28
N GLY A 91 -3.42 5.16 -6.80
CA GLY A 91 -4.57 4.56 -6.13
C GLY A 91 -5.56 5.59 -5.64
N ALA A 92 -6.62 5.13 -4.99
CA ALA A 92 -7.60 6.00 -4.33
C ALA A 92 -7.08 6.48 -2.96
N ASP A 93 -7.35 7.74 -2.59
CA ASP A 93 -6.97 8.32 -1.30
C ASP A 93 -7.90 7.89 -0.16
N ASN A 94 -7.98 6.59 0.03
CA ASN A 94 -8.80 5.93 1.06
C ASN A 94 -8.03 5.77 2.39
N GLY A 95 -6.99 6.59 2.60
CA GLY A 95 -6.09 6.54 3.75
C GLY A 95 -4.89 5.60 3.58
N ILE A 96 -4.84 4.80 2.51
CA ILE A 96 -3.74 3.86 2.27
C ILE A 96 -2.37 4.54 2.16
N PHE A 97 -2.30 5.71 1.50
CA PHE A 97 -1.03 6.45 1.36
C PHE A 97 -0.48 6.88 2.71
N TRP A 98 -1.34 7.30 3.62
CA TRP A 98 -0.94 7.67 4.98
C TRP A 98 -0.39 6.47 5.76
N LEU A 99 -0.97 5.29 5.57
CA LEU A 99 -0.49 4.04 6.21
C LEU A 99 0.81 3.52 5.59
N LEU A 100 1.04 3.83 4.31
CA LEU A 100 2.17 3.33 3.54
C LEU A 100 3.49 4.04 3.90
N PHE A 101 3.42 5.35 4.21
CA PHE A 101 4.60 6.19 4.41
C PHE A 101 4.83 6.54 5.89
N ASP A 102 6.09 6.55 6.32
CA ASP A 102 6.47 7.09 7.64
C ASP A 102 6.55 8.63 7.54
N GLY A 103 5.39 9.30 7.38
CA GLY A 103 5.27 10.74 7.25
C GLY A 103 4.53 11.20 6.00
N LYS A 104 4.59 12.51 5.70
CA LYS A 104 3.93 13.05 4.50
C LYS A 104 4.69 12.63 3.24
N PRO A 105 3.99 12.32 2.14
CA PRO A 105 4.65 12.05 0.87
C PRO A 105 5.40 13.28 0.36
N GLN A 106 6.39 13.06 -0.52
CA GLN A 106 7.19 14.17 -1.07
C GLN A 106 6.31 15.05 -1.96
N GLU A 107 5.48 14.43 -2.81
CA GLU A 107 4.51 15.11 -3.65
C GLU A 107 3.27 14.24 -3.87
N ALA A 108 2.12 14.87 -4.07
CA ALA A 108 0.90 14.20 -4.48
C ALA A 108 0.21 15.00 -5.60
N PHE A 109 -0.51 14.31 -6.46
CA PHE A 109 -1.24 14.87 -7.59
C PHE A 109 -2.60 14.20 -7.69
N GLU A 110 -3.66 14.98 -7.63
CA GLU A 110 -5.01 14.51 -7.90
C GLU A 110 -5.18 14.30 -9.40
N LEU A 111 -5.55 13.09 -9.80
CA LEU A 111 -5.74 12.75 -11.21
C LEU A 111 -6.95 13.50 -11.77
N THR A 112 -6.71 14.29 -12.82
CA THR A 112 -7.73 15.09 -13.51
C THR A 112 -7.71 14.88 -15.03
N MET A 113 -6.99 13.86 -15.50
CA MET A 113 -6.89 13.53 -16.92
C MET A 113 -8.25 13.18 -17.51
N LYS A 114 -8.45 13.52 -18.78
CA LYS A 114 -9.62 13.06 -19.53
C LYS A 114 -9.53 11.56 -19.74
N LEU A 115 -10.65 10.88 -19.53
CA LEU A 115 -10.78 9.45 -19.71
C LEU A 115 -11.63 9.19 -20.95
N ASP A 116 -11.38 8.07 -21.62
CA ASP A 116 -12.11 7.69 -22.84
C ASP A 116 -13.54 7.20 -22.55
N THR A 117 -13.89 7.05 -21.27
CA THR A 117 -15.19 6.56 -20.80
C THR A 117 -15.63 7.34 -19.56
N ASP A 118 -16.93 7.67 -19.52
CA ASP A 118 -17.58 8.22 -18.33
C ASP A 118 -17.97 7.11 -17.32
N ASN A 119 -17.85 5.84 -17.71
CA ASN A 119 -18.19 4.69 -16.88
C ASN A 119 -16.95 4.13 -16.17
N LEU A 120 -16.73 4.55 -14.92
CA LEU A 120 -15.57 4.19 -14.10
C LEU A 120 -15.85 3.01 -13.16
N THR A 121 -16.55 1.99 -13.65
CA THR A 121 -16.82 0.77 -12.87
C THR A 121 -15.56 -0.04 -12.56
N PHE A 122 -14.45 0.20 -13.26
CA PHE A 122 -13.17 -0.45 -12.97
C PHE A 122 -12.00 0.55 -12.95
N PRO A 123 -11.88 1.38 -11.90
CA PRO A 123 -10.89 2.46 -11.84
C PRO A 123 -9.44 2.01 -12.02
N THR A 124 -9.09 0.83 -11.49
CA THR A 124 -7.75 0.26 -11.64
C THR A 124 -7.37 0.11 -13.11
N ARG A 125 -8.29 -0.35 -13.97
CA ARG A 125 -8.08 -0.48 -15.40
C ARG A 125 -8.21 0.86 -16.12
N ASP A 126 -9.27 1.61 -15.81
CA ASP A 126 -9.69 2.74 -16.64
C ASP A 126 -9.00 4.06 -16.28
N VAL A 127 -8.48 4.19 -15.05
CA VAL A 127 -7.81 5.40 -14.55
C VAL A 127 -6.35 5.11 -14.22
N PHE A 128 -6.09 4.08 -13.40
CA PHE A 128 -4.75 3.88 -12.85
C PHE A 128 -3.76 3.37 -13.90
N VAL A 129 -4.18 2.47 -14.78
CA VAL A 129 -3.31 1.98 -15.87
C VAL A 129 -2.88 3.09 -16.83
N PRO A 130 -3.76 3.96 -17.37
CA PRO A 130 -3.34 5.11 -18.16
C PRO A 130 -2.33 6.01 -17.44
N ALA A 131 -2.61 6.34 -16.17
CA ALA A 131 -1.71 7.16 -15.35
C ALA A 131 -0.34 6.49 -15.15
N ALA A 132 -0.32 5.19 -14.87
CA ALA A 132 0.91 4.43 -14.70
C ALA A 132 1.72 4.35 -15.99
N CYS A 133 1.08 4.10 -17.13
CA CYS A 133 1.76 4.02 -18.42
C CYS A 133 2.34 5.39 -18.82
N HIS A 134 1.63 6.49 -18.55
CA HIS A 134 2.15 7.85 -18.75
C HIS A 134 3.44 8.09 -17.95
N ILE A 135 3.41 7.81 -16.65
CA ILE A 135 4.56 8.02 -15.77
C ILE A 135 5.72 7.08 -16.15
N ALA A 136 5.42 5.82 -16.43
CA ALA A 136 6.41 4.80 -16.77
C ALA A 136 7.17 5.10 -18.09
N ARG A 137 6.56 5.86 -19.01
CA ARG A 137 7.22 6.38 -20.23
C ARG A 137 8.09 7.62 -19.97
N GLY A 138 8.13 8.13 -18.75
CA GLY A 138 8.84 9.35 -18.37
C GLY A 138 7.98 10.63 -18.39
N GLY A 139 6.66 10.49 -18.54
CA GLY A 139 5.72 11.59 -18.38
C GLY A 139 5.68 12.11 -16.94
N THR A 140 5.47 13.42 -16.76
CA THR A 140 5.37 14.02 -15.43
C THR A 140 3.94 13.95 -14.87
N PRO A 141 3.76 13.83 -13.54
CA PRO A 141 2.43 13.83 -12.92
C PRO A 141 1.61 15.10 -13.20
N ASP A 142 2.25 16.26 -13.34
CA ASP A 142 1.60 17.55 -13.62
C ASP A 142 0.79 17.57 -14.94
N VAL A 143 1.09 16.65 -15.87
CA VAL A 143 0.35 16.54 -17.14
C VAL A 143 -0.98 15.82 -16.96
N ILE A 144 -1.07 14.90 -16.01
CA ILE A 144 -2.23 14.02 -15.81
C ILE A 144 -3.01 14.33 -14.53
N GLY A 145 -2.52 15.28 -13.72
CA GLY A 145 -3.15 15.65 -12.48
C GLY A 145 -2.74 17.02 -11.97
N ARG A 146 -3.52 17.52 -11.01
CA ARG A 146 -3.26 18.78 -10.31
C ARG A 146 -2.50 18.49 -9.03
N LYS A 147 -1.40 19.20 -8.81
CA LYS A 147 -0.62 19.09 -7.57
C LYS A 147 -1.50 19.35 -6.35
N THR A 148 -1.45 18.43 -5.39
CA THR A 148 -2.09 18.54 -4.08
C THR A 148 -1.08 18.20 -2.99
N VAL A 149 -1.26 18.79 -1.82
CA VAL A 149 -0.38 18.56 -0.65
C VAL A 149 -1.07 17.79 0.46
N THR A 150 -2.32 17.40 0.26
CA THR A 150 -3.14 16.71 1.24
C THR A 150 -3.40 15.28 0.78
N ILE A 151 -3.02 14.33 1.62
CA ILE A 151 -3.51 12.96 1.60
C ILE A 151 -4.43 12.77 2.81
N ARG A 152 -5.38 11.85 2.72
CA ARG A 152 -6.28 11.51 3.81
C ARG A 152 -5.49 10.92 4.97
N GLU A 153 -5.49 11.61 6.10
CA GLU A 153 -4.88 11.11 7.32
C GLU A 153 -5.72 9.94 7.88
N GLN A 154 -5.04 8.86 8.27
CA GLN A 154 -5.68 7.73 8.92
C GLN A 154 -5.02 7.49 10.27
N ILE A 155 -5.78 7.63 11.35
CA ILE A 155 -5.27 7.30 12.69
C ILE A 155 -5.13 5.78 12.74
N GLY A 156 -3.91 5.29 12.52
CA GLY A 156 -3.58 3.91 12.84
C GLY A 156 -3.76 3.68 14.34
N PHE A 157 -4.17 2.48 14.74
CA PHE A 157 -4.09 2.08 16.14
C PHE A 157 -2.65 2.27 16.60
N ARG A 158 -2.42 3.21 17.52
CA ARG A 158 -1.11 3.38 18.13
C ARG A 158 -0.98 2.38 19.27
N PRO A 159 0.13 1.63 19.36
CA PRO A 159 0.36 0.82 20.54
C PRO A 159 0.42 1.72 21.77
N ALA A 160 -0.26 1.33 22.84
CA ALA A 160 -0.26 2.03 24.11
C ALA A 160 0.66 1.31 25.10
N ALA A 161 1.64 2.03 25.63
CA ALA A 161 2.47 1.54 26.72
C ALA A 161 1.93 2.01 28.07
N ASP A 162 1.77 1.09 29.01
CA ASP A 162 1.37 1.37 30.38
C ASP A 162 2.27 0.57 31.34
N GLY A 163 3.18 1.27 32.00
CA GLY A 163 4.20 0.69 32.87
C GLY A 163 5.05 -0.37 32.16
N ASN A 164 4.77 -1.64 32.44
CA ASN A 164 5.49 -2.80 31.90
C ASN A 164 4.72 -3.53 30.79
N THR A 165 3.60 -2.97 30.33
CA THR A 165 2.71 -3.59 29.34
C THR A 165 2.67 -2.75 28.08
N ILE A 166 2.72 -3.40 26.92
CA ILE A 166 2.39 -2.78 25.63
C ILE A 166 1.11 -3.43 25.13
N ARG A 167 0.09 -2.62 24.86
CA ARG A 167 -1.12 -3.05 24.15
C ARG A 167 -1.00 -2.61 22.70
N GLY A 168 -0.93 -3.58 21.80
CA GLY A 168 -0.94 -3.38 20.36
C GLY A 168 -2.09 -4.12 19.69
N ALA A 169 -2.14 -4.01 18.37
CA ALA A 169 -3.05 -4.74 17.50
C ALA A 169 -2.24 -5.60 16.52
N VAL A 170 -2.82 -6.74 16.12
CA VAL A 170 -2.32 -7.52 14.99
C VAL A 170 -2.66 -6.73 13.72
N LEU A 171 -1.62 -6.43 12.94
CA LEU A 171 -1.75 -5.76 11.64
C LEU A 171 -1.89 -6.76 10.50
N TYR A 172 -1.20 -7.90 10.60
CA TYR A 172 -1.11 -8.85 9.51
C TYR A 172 -0.74 -10.24 10.04
N VAL A 173 -1.32 -11.27 9.42
CA VAL A 173 -0.89 -12.66 9.58
C VAL A 173 -0.45 -13.15 8.20
N ASP A 174 0.81 -13.54 8.07
CA ASP A 174 1.36 -13.99 6.79
C ASP A 174 1.00 -15.45 6.48
N GLY A 175 1.34 -15.90 5.28
CA GLY A 175 1.07 -17.28 4.82
C GLY A 175 1.81 -18.37 5.60
N TYR A 176 2.83 -18.02 6.40
CA TYR A 176 3.54 -18.94 7.29
C TYR A 176 2.95 -18.97 8.71
N GLY A 177 1.95 -18.13 8.99
CA GLY A 177 1.36 -17.98 10.32
C GLY A 177 2.11 -17.00 11.23
N ASN A 178 3.05 -16.21 10.70
CA ASN A 178 3.69 -15.16 11.48
C ASN A 178 2.69 -14.05 11.78
N VAL A 179 2.65 -13.60 13.03
CA VAL A 179 1.76 -12.53 13.50
C VAL A 179 2.56 -11.22 13.59
N VAL A 180 2.24 -10.28 12.71
CA VAL A 180 2.84 -8.94 12.72
C VAL A 180 1.94 -7.99 13.48
N THR A 181 2.51 -7.25 14.42
CA THR A 181 1.80 -6.27 15.25
C THR A 181 2.20 -4.83 14.90
N ASN A 182 1.43 -3.87 15.39
CA ASN A 182 1.77 -2.45 15.31
C ASN A 182 2.82 -2.00 16.36
N ILE A 183 3.38 -2.93 17.14
CA ILE A 183 4.39 -2.64 18.16
C ILE A 183 5.76 -2.61 17.49
N ARG A 184 6.31 -1.40 17.34
CA ARG A 184 7.64 -1.19 16.77
C ARG A 184 8.75 -1.64 17.73
N ARG A 185 9.90 -2.01 17.16
CA ARG A 185 11.07 -2.52 17.91
C ARG A 185 11.60 -1.49 18.92
N ASP A 186 11.61 -0.22 18.56
CA ASP A 186 12.02 0.89 19.43
C ASP A 186 11.18 0.94 20.72
N LEU A 187 9.84 0.97 20.59
CA LEU A 187 8.91 0.94 21.71
C LEU A 187 9.06 -0.33 22.55
N PHE A 188 9.18 -1.48 21.88
CA PHE A 188 9.39 -2.75 22.57
C PHE A 188 10.68 -2.75 23.41
N GLN A 189 11.77 -2.21 22.87
CA GLN A 189 13.04 -2.11 23.59
C GLN A 189 12.99 -1.09 24.73
N GLU A 190 12.33 0.04 24.52
CA GLU A 190 12.17 1.12 25.51
C GLU A 190 11.40 0.63 26.76
N VAL A 191 10.29 -0.06 26.55
CA VAL A 191 9.47 -0.61 27.64
C VAL A 191 10.09 -1.89 28.19
N GLY A 192 10.56 -2.79 27.33
CA GLY A 192 11.08 -4.09 27.71
C GLY A 192 12.37 -4.02 28.53
N ARG A 193 13.30 -3.12 28.17
CA ARG A 193 14.60 -2.90 28.85
C ARG A 193 15.38 -4.20 29.10
N GLY A 194 15.32 -5.14 28.15
CA GLY A 194 16.01 -6.44 28.24
C GLY A 194 15.39 -7.45 29.22
N ARG A 195 14.23 -7.16 29.80
CA ARG A 195 13.53 -8.08 30.70
C ARG A 195 12.88 -9.22 29.93
N THR A 196 12.63 -10.33 30.62
CA THR A 196 11.74 -11.39 30.12
C THR A 196 10.33 -10.84 29.89
N PHE A 197 9.66 -11.28 28.84
CA PHE A 197 8.32 -10.83 28.48
C PHE A 197 7.40 -12.04 28.23
N THR A 198 6.10 -11.77 28.26
CA THR A 198 5.05 -12.72 27.84
C THR A 198 4.18 -12.00 26.80
N ILE A 199 3.67 -12.72 25.79
CA ILE A 199 2.69 -12.19 24.85
C ILE A 199 1.33 -12.81 25.15
N SER A 200 0.31 -11.96 25.34
CA SER A 200 -1.08 -12.40 25.51
C SER A 200 -1.89 -12.02 24.28
N PHE A 201 -2.64 -12.97 23.71
CA PHE A 201 -3.53 -12.74 22.57
C PHE A 201 -4.90 -13.37 22.84
N GLY A 202 -5.94 -12.55 22.94
CA GLY A 202 -7.28 -13.02 23.34
C GLY A 202 -7.28 -13.65 24.75
N PRO A 203 -8.03 -14.76 24.97
CA PRO A 203 -8.03 -15.46 26.26
C PRO A 203 -6.77 -16.32 26.49
N HIS A 204 -5.89 -16.43 25.49
CA HIS A 204 -4.72 -17.29 25.55
C HIS A 204 -3.45 -16.48 25.86
N ARG A 205 -2.64 -17.04 26.77
CA ARG A 205 -1.35 -16.47 27.18
C ARG A 205 -0.23 -17.34 26.65
N HIS A 206 0.66 -16.75 25.85
CA HIS A 206 1.79 -17.44 25.24
C HIS A 206 3.11 -16.90 25.81
N ASP A 207 3.82 -17.73 26.57
CA ASP A 207 5.14 -17.39 27.08
C ASP A 207 6.19 -17.50 25.98
N ILE A 208 6.42 -16.40 25.26
CA ILE A 208 7.49 -16.30 24.28
C ILE A 208 8.76 -15.84 24.98
N LYS A 209 9.79 -16.71 25.03
CA LYS A 209 11.04 -16.46 25.75
C LYS A 209 12.20 -16.01 24.87
N THR A 210 12.01 -16.02 23.55
CA THR A 210 13.08 -15.80 22.57
C THR A 210 12.64 -14.82 21.50
N LEU A 211 13.46 -13.79 21.28
CA LEU A 211 13.35 -12.90 20.13
C LEU A 211 14.35 -13.40 19.08
N ALA A 212 13.87 -13.83 17.92
CA ALA A 212 14.73 -14.09 16.79
C ALA A 212 15.25 -12.75 16.23
N LYS A 213 16.56 -12.69 15.92
CA LYS A 213 17.13 -11.61 15.12
C LYS A 213 17.09 -12.05 13.67
N THR A 214 16.07 -11.62 12.94
CA THR A 214 16.11 -11.46 11.49
C THR A 214 16.28 -9.99 11.15
#